data_AF-A0A2L0EWF8-F1
#
_entry.id   AF-A0A2L0EWF8-F1
#
_cell.length_a   1.000
_cell.length_b   1.000
_cell.length_c   1.000
_cell.angle_alpha   90.00
_cell.angle_beta   90.00
_cell.angle_gamma   90.00
#
_symmetry.space_group_name_H-M   'P 1'
#
loop_
_entity.id
_entity.type
_entity.pdbx_description
1 polymer ?
#
loop_
_entity_poly.entity_id
_entity_poly.type
_entity_poly.pdbx_seq_one_letter_code
_entity_poly.pdbx_strand_id
1 'polypeptide(L)'
;MTMASGRPLLEDIDVFCASGLDERVAALHELCKHLGPDWSPGTPTLAEDSLPLRHLPTGLDFVAVPGGEFEMGLTEEDLRAASYFADWTVYLAEDADSLRKDLGPPRRVRVAPFLVARRLLSTRDAGTIQMPRGALERRHLVETDFSSAIELASNLSLRLPSEAEIEWCLRDGGRSRLVLGLFEWYMGALASYADALRSRFGLDELDVKQWAVSVRDDPRDSAAPGTARPGDDGVIRSGGFGPVLVSDVEVFGALPGRRYRHPPAAIRLCAR
;
A
#
# COMPACT_ATOMS: atom_id res chain seq x y z
N MET A 1 30.65 -23.64 -1.91
CA MET A 1 29.81 -22.55 -1.37
C MET A 1 28.47 -23.17 -1.00
N THR A 2 28.30 -23.48 0.27
CA THR A 2 27.11 -24.14 0.81
C THR A 2 26.10 -23.04 1.12
N MET A 3 25.07 -22.88 0.30
CA MET A 3 23.99 -21.91 0.56
C MET A 3 23.31 -22.30 1.86
N ALA A 4 23.43 -21.42 2.85
CA ALA A 4 22.85 -21.59 4.17
C ALA A 4 21.33 -21.79 4.08
N SER A 5 20.80 -22.61 4.99
CA SER A 5 19.39 -22.89 5.21
C SER A 5 18.49 -21.68 4.91
N GLY A 6 17.74 -21.80 3.82
CA GLY A 6 17.06 -20.72 3.13
C GLY A 6 15.97 -20.07 3.97
N ARG A 7 16.22 -18.83 4.39
CA ARG A 7 15.11 -17.90 4.62
C ARG A 7 14.36 -17.75 3.29
N PRO A 8 13.02 -17.86 3.27
CA PRO A 8 12.26 -17.64 2.06
C PRO A 8 12.55 -16.25 1.52
N LEU A 9 12.84 -16.15 0.22
CA LEU A 9 13.29 -14.92 -0.45
C LEU A 9 12.41 -13.69 -0.15
N LEU A 10 11.11 -13.92 0.05
CA LEU A 10 10.15 -12.85 0.31
C LEU A 10 10.13 -12.37 1.77
N GLU A 11 10.67 -13.11 2.75
CA GLU A 11 10.57 -12.71 4.17
C GLU A 11 11.47 -11.53 4.57
N ASP A 12 12.44 -11.21 3.72
CA ASP A 12 13.47 -10.21 3.98
C ASP A 12 13.71 -9.38 2.73
N ILE A 13 13.26 -8.11 2.76
CA ILE A 13 13.37 -7.21 1.62
C ILE A 13 14.81 -6.99 1.17
N ASP A 14 15.80 -6.96 2.06
CA ASP A 14 17.19 -6.73 1.68
C ASP A 14 17.75 -7.92 0.92
N VAL A 15 17.41 -9.15 1.37
CA VAL A 15 17.74 -10.38 0.65
C VAL A 15 17.03 -10.42 -0.71
N PHE A 16 15.74 -10.04 -0.76
CA PHE A 16 15.00 -9.95 -2.01
C PHE A 16 15.66 -8.96 -3.00
N CYS A 17 16.04 -7.78 -2.53
CA CYS A 17 16.65 -6.74 -3.36
C CYS A 17 18.04 -7.13 -3.87
N ALA A 18 18.79 -7.91 -3.09
CA ALA A 18 20.09 -8.43 -3.49
C ALA A 18 20.00 -9.63 -4.46
N SER A 19 18.82 -10.24 -4.62
CA SER A 19 18.66 -11.44 -5.44
C SER A 19 18.70 -11.19 -6.94
N GLY A 20 19.20 -12.19 -7.67
CA GLY A 20 19.25 -12.18 -9.13
C GLY A 20 17.91 -12.55 -9.78
N LEU A 21 17.78 -12.33 -11.10
CA LEU A 21 16.58 -12.71 -11.85
C LEU A 21 16.28 -14.21 -11.76
N ASP A 22 17.30 -15.07 -11.82
CA ASP A 22 17.12 -16.52 -11.76
C ASP A 22 16.52 -16.96 -10.41
N GLU A 23 16.96 -16.34 -9.30
CA GLU A 23 16.43 -16.60 -7.96
C GLU A 23 14.98 -16.11 -7.84
N ARG A 24 14.67 -14.93 -8.39
CA ARG A 24 13.31 -14.38 -8.42
C ARG A 24 12.37 -15.25 -9.26
N VAL A 25 12.81 -15.74 -10.42
CA VAL A 25 12.04 -16.64 -11.28
C VAL A 25 11.77 -17.97 -10.56
N ALA A 26 12.80 -18.56 -9.92
CA ALA A 26 12.63 -19.78 -9.14
C ALA A 26 11.64 -19.59 -7.99
N ALA A 27 11.77 -18.51 -7.21
CA ALA A 27 10.86 -18.17 -6.13
C ALA A 27 9.42 -17.93 -6.62
N LEU A 28 9.25 -17.30 -7.77
CA LEU A 28 7.94 -17.05 -8.37
C LEU A 28 7.24 -18.35 -8.80
N HIS A 29 7.98 -19.26 -9.43
CA HIS A 29 7.42 -20.58 -9.79
C HIS A 29 7.03 -21.40 -8.55
N GLU A 30 7.86 -21.40 -7.50
CA GLU A 30 7.51 -22.04 -6.24
C GLU A 30 6.28 -21.40 -5.59
N LEU A 31 6.19 -20.07 -5.59
CA LEU A 31 5.03 -19.36 -5.08
C LEU A 31 3.74 -19.74 -5.84
N CYS A 32 3.76 -19.75 -7.17
CA CYS A 32 2.59 -20.17 -7.97
C CYS A 32 2.16 -21.61 -7.66
N LYS A 33 3.10 -22.54 -7.44
CA LYS A 33 2.77 -23.92 -7.03
C LYS A 33 2.02 -23.96 -5.70
N HIS A 34 2.41 -23.12 -4.74
CA HIS A 34 1.76 -23.03 -3.43
C HIS A 34 0.39 -22.35 -3.50
N LEU A 35 0.25 -21.33 -4.34
CA LEU A 35 -1.02 -20.60 -4.53
C LEU A 35 -2.07 -21.41 -5.31
N GLY A 36 -1.64 -22.36 -6.12
CA GLY A 36 -2.51 -23.26 -6.86
C GLY A 36 -2.86 -22.77 -8.28
N PRO A 37 -3.81 -23.46 -8.95
CA PRO A 37 -4.02 -23.33 -10.39
C PRO A 37 -4.64 -21.99 -10.83
N ASP A 38 -5.21 -21.22 -9.90
CA ASP A 38 -5.82 -19.91 -10.18
C ASP A 38 -4.77 -18.80 -10.40
N TRP A 39 -3.48 -19.12 -10.25
CA TRP A 39 -2.39 -18.16 -10.35
C TRP A 39 -1.42 -18.55 -11.45
N SER A 40 -1.03 -17.56 -12.24
CA SER A 40 0.00 -17.72 -13.28
C SER A 40 1.18 -16.79 -13.02
N PRO A 41 2.42 -17.23 -13.25
CA PRO A 41 3.60 -16.41 -13.06
C PRO A 41 3.68 -15.34 -14.16
N GLY A 42 4.01 -14.11 -13.78
CA GLY A 42 4.45 -13.07 -14.70
C GLY A 42 5.95 -13.21 -15.01
N THR A 43 6.56 -12.12 -15.48
CA THR A 43 8.01 -12.05 -15.75
C THR A 43 8.65 -11.06 -14.78
N PRO A 44 9.43 -11.53 -13.78
CA PRO A 44 10.18 -10.64 -12.90
C PRO A 44 11.14 -9.74 -13.69
N THR A 45 11.39 -8.55 -13.17
CA THR A 45 12.41 -7.64 -13.69
C THR A 45 13.33 -7.19 -12.55
N LEU A 46 14.47 -6.58 -12.89
CA LEU A 46 15.33 -5.91 -11.91
C LEU A 46 14.92 -4.45 -11.64
N ALA A 47 13.94 -3.93 -12.40
CA ALA A 47 13.43 -2.58 -12.22
C ALA A 47 12.42 -2.50 -11.06
N GLU A 48 11.86 -3.64 -10.64
CA GLU A 48 10.86 -3.73 -9.59
C GLU A 48 11.30 -4.76 -8.56
N ASP A 49 11.16 -4.45 -7.27
CA ASP A 49 11.50 -5.34 -6.16
C ASP A 49 10.32 -6.21 -5.73
N SER A 50 9.68 -6.84 -6.71
CA SER A 50 8.52 -7.70 -6.50
C SER A 50 8.54 -8.91 -7.43
N LEU A 51 7.65 -9.88 -7.17
CA LEU A 51 7.38 -10.99 -8.10
C LEU A 51 6.01 -10.76 -8.74
N PRO A 52 5.89 -10.62 -10.07
CA PRO A 52 4.60 -10.39 -10.71
C PRO A 52 3.83 -11.70 -10.94
N LEU A 53 2.51 -11.68 -10.69
CA LEU A 53 1.59 -12.80 -10.89
C LEU A 53 0.29 -12.30 -11.52
N ARG A 54 -0.48 -13.22 -12.10
CA ARG A 54 -1.85 -12.93 -12.54
C ARG A 54 -2.83 -13.90 -11.91
N HIS A 55 -3.88 -13.36 -11.30
CA HIS A 55 -5.00 -14.13 -10.78
C HIS A 55 -5.98 -14.40 -11.93
N LEU A 56 -6.05 -15.65 -12.37
CA LEU A 56 -6.80 -16.05 -13.56
C LEU A 56 -8.32 -15.82 -13.42
N PRO A 57 -8.98 -16.11 -12.28
CA PRO A 57 -10.41 -15.90 -12.14
C PRO A 57 -10.85 -14.44 -12.30
N THR A 58 -10.06 -13.49 -11.78
CA THR A 58 -10.39 -12.06 -11.89
C THR A 58 -9.71 -11.37 -13.06
N GLY A 59 -8.69 -11.98 -13.65
CA GLY A 59 -7.86 -11.39 -14.70
C GLY A 59 -6.94 -10.26 -14.22
N LEU A 60 -6.87 -10.01 -12.90
CA LEU A 60 -6.07 -8.94 -12.32
C LEU A 60 -4.60 -9.35 -12.19
N ASP A 61 -3.72 -8.37 -12.40
CA ASP A 61 -2.29 -8.52 -12.15
C ASP A 61 -1.99 -8.17 -10.68
N PHE A 62 -1.23 -9.05 -10.04
CA PHE A 62 -0.77 -8.94 -8.67
C PHE A 62 0.76 -8.90 -8.63
N VAL A 63 1.29 -8.45 -7.50
CA VAL A 63 2.70 -8.62 -7.16
C VAL A 63 2.82 -9.23 -5.76
N ALA A 64 3.78 -10.14 -5.60
CA ALA A 64 4.24 -10.57 -4.30
C ALA A 64 5.25 -9.54 -3.78
N VAL A 65 4.89 -8.88 -2.68
CA VAL A 65 5.69 -7.87 -2.01
C VAL A 65 6.48 -8.56 -0.89
N PRO A 66 7.81 -8.40 -0.83
CA PRO A 66 8.59 -8.92 0.28
C PRO A 66 8.20 -8.22 1.59
N GLY A 67 8.19 -9.00 2.67
CA GLY A 67 8.00 -8.50 4.01
C GLY A 67 9.26 -7.87 4.60
N GLY A 68 9.16 -7.45 5.85
CA GLY A 68 10.25 -6.83 6.59
C GLY A 68 9.73 -6.08 7.81
N GLU A 69 10.52 -5.13 8.30
CA GLU A 69 10.14 -4.27 9.42
C GLU A 69 10.35 -2.80 9.05
N PHE A 70 9.43 -1.94 9.49
CA PHE A 70 9.55 -0.49 9.34
C PHE A 70 8.93 0.25 10.52
N GLU A 71 9.16 1.56 10.56
CA GLU A 71 8.47 2.45 11.48
C GLU A 71 7.22 3.01 10.76
N MET A 72 6.04 2.59 11.24
CA MET A 72 4.74 3.04 10.76
C MET A 72 4.28 4.26 11.55
N GLY A 73 3.66 5.22 10.87
CA GLY A 73 3.20 6.47 11.46
C GLY A 73 4.12 7.66 11.18
N LEU A 74 3.70 8.85 11.61
CA LEU A 74 4.38 10.11 11.30
C LEU A 74 5.35 10.50 12.41
N THR A 75 6.64 10.59 12.08
CA THR A 75 7.68 11.00 13.04
C THR A 75 7.84 12.53 13.08
N GLU A 76 8.40 13.05 14.17
CA GLU A 76 8.81 14.46 14.26
C GLU A 76 9.85 14.82 13.18
N GLU A 77 10.65 13.86 12.74
CA GLU A 77 11.59 14.08 11.64
C GLU A 77 10.88 14.18 10.29
N ASP A 78 9.82 13.41 10.06
CA ASP A 78 8.99 13.50 8.86
C ASP A 78 8.27 14.86 8.79
N LEU A 79 7.73 15.32 9.93
CA LEU A 79 7.13 16.65 10.05
C LEU A 79 8.15 17.77 9.78
N ARG A 80 9.35 17.67 10.35
CA ARG A 80 10.44 18.62 10.06
C ARG A 80 10.86 18.58 8.60
N ALA A 81 10.94 17.40 8.00
CA ALA A 81 11.25 17.26 6.58
C ALA A 81 10.17 17.97 5.74
N ALA A 82 8.89 17.77 6.06
CA ALA A 82 7.78 18.46 5.40
C ALA A 82 7.79 19.99 5.62
N SER A 83 8.24 20.47 6.79
CA SER A 83 8.28 21.91 7.10
C SER A 83 9.28 22.73 6.32
N TYR A 84 10.23 22.10 5.63
CA TYR A 84 11.11 22.82 4.72
C TYR A 84 10.41 23.24 3.41
N PHE A 85 9.21 22.71 3.10
CA PHE A 85 8.60 22.82 1.77
C PHE A 85 7.17 23.35 1.76
N ALA A 86 6.55 23.51 2.91
CA ALA A 86 5.30 24.22 3.06
C ALA A 86 5.55 25.44 3.95
N ASP A 87 4.98 26.60 3.62
CA ASP A 87 4.94 27.68 4.60
C ASP A 87 3.95 27.25 5.68
N TRP A 88 4.44 26.96 6.89
CA TRP A 88 3.61 26.53 8.02
C TRP A 88 2.79 27.71 8.54
N THR A 89 1.86 28.17 7.73
CA THR A 89 0.79 29.07 8.13
C THR A 89 0.03 28.44 9.30
N VAL A 90 -0.64 29.28 10.09
CA VAL A 90 -1.43 28.82 11.25
C VAL A 90 -2.43 27.71 10.86
N TYR A 91 -2.97 27.76 9.65
CA TYR A 91 -3.88 26.74 9.11
C TYR A 91 -3.21 25.39 8.89
N LEU A 92 -1.98 25.39 8.37
CA LEU A 92 -1.18 24.17 8.17
C LEU A 92 -0.68 23.59 9.50
N ALA A 93 -0.42 24.44 10.50
CA ALA A 93 -0.01 23.98 11.83
C ALA A 93 -1.12 23.20 12.55
N GLU A 94 -2.38 23.66 12.47
CA GLU A 94 -3.52 22.93 13.04
C GLU A 94 -3.73 21.57 12.35
N ASP A 95 -3.54 21.52 11.03
CA ASP A 95 -3.62 20.29 10.26
C ASP A 95 -2.46 19.34 10.57
N ALA A 96 -1.24 19.85 10.66
CA ALA A 96 -0.06 19.07 11.07
C ALA A 96 -0.24 18.49 12.48
N ASP A 97 -0.80 19.24 13.43
CA ASP A 97 -1.10 18.75 14.77
C ASP A 97 -2.20 17.69 14.78
N SER A 98 -3.23 17.83 13.95
CA SER A 98 -4.26 16.79 13.79
C SER A 98 -3.65 15.52 13.20
N LEU A 99 -2.83 15.65 12.16
CA LEU A 99 -2.15 14.54 11.50
C LEU A 99 -1.19 13.84 12.46
N ARG A 100 -0.42 14.59 13.24
CA ARG A 100 0.45 14.01 14.27
C ARG A 100 -0.33 13.21 15.30
N LYS A 101 -1.54 13.65 15.66
CA LYS A 101 -2.42 12.90 16.59
C LYS A 101 -3.03 11.68 15.93
N ASP A 102 -3.38 11.75 14.66
CA ASP A 102 -4.02 10.64 13.94
C ASP A 102 -3.02 9.56 13.50
N LEU A 103 -1.76 9.95 13.24
CA LEU A 103 -0.70 9.10 12.67
C LEU A 103 0.45 8.82 13.63
N GLY A 104 0.39 9.39 14.83
CA GLY A 104 1.31 9.13 15.91
C GLY A 104 0.68 8.29 17.01
N PRO A 105 1.49 7.72 17.92
CA PRO A 105 2.96 7.73 17.86
C PRO A 105 3.51 6.74 16.82
N PRO A 106 4.70 7.00 16.23
CA PRO A 106 5.39 6.04 15.38
C PRO A 106 5.62 4.72 16.13
N ARG A 107 5.51 3.61 15.40
CA ARG A 107 5.67 2.27 15.97
C ARG A 107 6.36 1.33 15.00
N ARG A 108 7.15 0.40 15.53
CA ARG A 108 7.78 -0.64 14.70
C ARG A 108 6.76 -1.71 14.34
N VAL A 109 6.63 -1.99 13.04
CA VAL A 109 5.69 -2.96 12.49
C VAL A 109 6.43 -3.97 11.65
N ARG A 110 6.16 -5.25 11.89
CA ARG A 110 6.59 -6.34 11.02
C ARG A 110 5.51 -6.66 9.99
N VAL A 111 5.87 -6.55 8.72
CA VAL A 111 5.03 -6.86 7.58
C VAL A 111 5.42 -8.25 7.08
N ALA A 112 4.46 -9.17 7.03
CA ALA A 112 4.67 -10.46 6.39
C ALA A 112 4.63 -10.30 4.87
N PRO A 113 5.24 -11.19 4.08
CA PRO A 113 5.04 -11.20 2.64
C PRO A 113 3.55 -11.28 2.28
N PHE A 114 3.15 -10.55 1.24
CA PHE A 114 1.76 -10.54 0.81
C PHE A 114 1.62 -10.33 -0.69
N LEU A 115 0.48 -10.73 -1.22
CA LEU A 115 0.10 -10.54 -2.62
C LEU A 115 -0.90 -9.40 -2.72
N VAL A 116 -0.61 -8.40 -3.55
CA VAL A 116 -1.46 -7.23 -3.73
C VAL A 116 -1.63 -6.90 -5.20
N ALA A 117 -2.83 -6.49 -5.59
CA ALA A 117 -3.15 -6.07 -6.95
C ALA A 117 -2.28 -4.85 -7.33
N ARG A 118 -1.70 -4.87 -8.53
CA ARG A 118 -0.80 -3.81 -9.02
C ARG A 118 -1.48 -2.46 -9.11
N ARG A 119 -2.74 -2.47 -9.53
CA ARG A 119 -3.60 -1.30 -9.72
C ARG A 119 -4.88 -1.43 -8.92
N LEU A 120 -5.55 -0.31 -8.72
CA LEU A 120 -6.89 -0.27 -8.15
C LEU A 120 -7.89 -0.90 -9.13
N LEU A 121 -9.03 -1.35 -8.59
CA LEU A 121 -10.13 -1.82 -9.41
C LEU A 121 -10.65 -0.67 -10.29
N SER A 122 -10.68 -0.93 -11.59
CA SER A 122 -11.13 0.00 -12.60
C SER A 122 -12.46 -0.44 -13.20
N THR A 123 -13.12 0.45 -13.94
CA THR A 123 -14.34 0.11 -14.67
C THR A 123 -14.11 -0.90 -15.79
N ARG A 124 -12.87 -1.06 -16.27
CA ARG A 124 -12.50 -2.15 -17.18
C ARG A 124 -12.65 -3.53 -16.53
N ASP A 125 -12.44 -3.62 -15.21
CA ASP A 125 -12.52 -4.89 -14.47
C ASP A 125 -13.96 -5.32 -14.25
N ALA A 126 -14.92 -4.41 -14.38
CA ALA A 126 -16.35 -4.68 -14.22
C ALA A 126 -16.92 -5.65 -15.27
N GLY A 127 -16.19 -5.89 -16.37
CA GLY A 127 -16.55 -6.92 -17.36
C GLY A 127 -16.24 -8.35 -16.91
N THR A 128 -15.36 -8.53 -15.92
CA THR A 128 -14.92 -9.84 -15.41
C THR A 128 -15.33 -10.06 -13.96
N ILE A 129 -15.43 -8.96 -13.20
CA ILE A 129 -15.77 -8.96 -11.78
C ILE A 129 -17.17 -8.37 -11.60
N GLN A 130 -18.03 -9.08 -10.89
CA GLN A 130 -19.34 -8.56 -10.51
C GLN A 130 -19.18 -7.43 -9.49
N MET A 131 -19.41 -6.20 -9.92
CA MET A 131 -19.27 -5.02 -9.07
C MET A 131 -20.41 -4.88 -8.05
N PRO A 132 -20.15 -4.32 -6.86
CA PRO A 132 -21.18 -4.09 -5.85
C PRO A 132 -22.21 -3.07 -6.33
N ARG A 133 -23.45 -3.19 -5.83
CA ARG A 133 -24.50 -2.21 -6.12
C ARG A 133 -24.13 -0.85 -5.52
N GLY A 134 -24.31 0.22 -6.29
CA GLY A 134 -23.96 1.57 -5.85
C GLY A 134 -22.47 1.91 -5.97
N ALA A 135 -21.67 1.04 -6.60
CA ALA A 135 -20.35 1.40 -7.09
C ALA A 135 -20.42 2.67 -7.96
N LEU A 136 -19.54 3.62 -7.69
CA LEU A 136 -19.39 4.85 -8.45
C LEU A 136 -18.16 4.73 -9.35
N GLU A 137 -18.29 5.21 -10.58
CA GLU A 137 -17.14 5.42 -11.46
C GLU A 137 -16.56 6.81 -11.23
N ARG A 138 -15.28 6.88 -10.89
CA ARG A 138 -14.55 8.15 -10.77
C ARG A 138 -13.14 8.00 -11.32
N ARG A 139 -12.77 8.81 -12.32
CA ARG A 139 -11.46 8.73 -12.98
C ARG A 139 -11.09 7.30 -13.44
N HIS A 140 -12.07 6.57 -14.00
CA HIS A 140 -11.96 5.17 -14.42
C HIS A 140 -11.82 4.14 -13.28
N LEU A 141 -11.82 4.58 -12.02
CA LEU A 141 -11.77 3.73 -10.85
C LEU A 141 -13.18 3.42 -10.33
N VAL A 142 -13.29 2.26 -9.71
CA VAL A 142 -14.47 1.84 -8.96
C VAL A 142 -14.31 2.30 -7.52
N GLU A 143 -15.13 3.26 -7.11
CA GLU A 143 -15.26 3.68 -5.71
C GLU A 143 -16.54 3.12 -5.10
N THR A 144 -16.48 2.67 -3.85
CA THR A 144 -17.66 2.18 -3.14
C THR A 144 -17.55 2.44 -1.65
N ASP A 145 -18.62 2.20 -0.90
CA ASP A 145 -18.58 2.22 0.55
C ASP A 145 -17.79 1.02 1.10
N PHE A 146 -17.42 1.09 2.37
CA PHE A 146 -16.56 0.09 2.96
C PHE A 146 -17.17 -1.33 2.98
N SER A 147 -18.46 -1.43 3.31
CA SER A 147 -19.13 -2.73 3.41
C SER A 147 -19.19 -3.43 2.06
N SER A 148 -19.51 -2.69 1.00
CA SER A 148 -19.47 -3.16 -0.38
C SER A 148 -18.08 -3.61 -0.83
N ALA A 149 -17.01 -2.92 -0.40
CA ALA A 149 -15.63 -3.33 -0.71
C ALA A 149 -15.24 -4.65 -0.04
N ILE A 150 -15.64 -4.88 1.21
CA ILE A 150 -15.41 -6.15 1.92
C ILE A 150 -16.21 -7.29 1.32
N GLU A 151 -17.48 -7.05 1.00
CA GLU A 151 -18.34 -8.05 0.35
C GLU A 151 -17.73 -8.46 -0.99
N LEU A 152 -17.34 -7.49 -1.82
CA LEU A 152 -16.66 -7.74 -3.09
C LEU A 152 -15.39 -8.58 -2.89
N ALA A 153 -14.50 -8.17 -1.99
CA ALA A 153 -13.26 -8.90 -1.73
C ALA A 153 -13.54 -10.34 -1.29
N SER A 154 -14.53 -10.54 -0.41
CA SER A 154 -14.92 -11.86 0.09
C SER A 154 -15.51 -12.75 -1.00
N ASN A 155 -16.37 -12.21 -1.87
CA ASN A 155 -16.96 -12.93 -3.00
C ASN A 155 -15.88 -13.40 -4.00
N LEU A 156 -14.78 -12.67 -4.11
CA LEU A 156 -13.64 -13.04 -4.95
C LEU A 156 -12.63 -13.95 -4.25
N SER A 157 -12.89 -14.39 -3.00
CA SER A 157 -11.93 -15.10 -2.14
C SER A 157 -10.62 -14.33 -1.92
N LEU A 158 -10.70 -13.01 -1.99
CA LEU A 158 -9.62 -12.07 -1.75
C LEU A 158 -9.89 -11.29 -0.45
N ARG A 159 -9.01 -10.34 -0.12
CA ARG A 159 -9.18 -9.42 1.01
C ARG A 159 -8.78 -8.01 0.61
N LEU A 160 -9.09 -7.04 1.46
CA LEU A 160 -8.49 -5.72 1.39
C LEU A 160 -7.09 -5.75 2.04
N PRO A 161 -6.15 -4.89 1.60
CA PRO A 161 -4.86 -4.71 2.26
C PRO A 161 -5.05 -4.19 3.69
N SER A 162 -4.10 -4.44 4.58
CA SER A 162 -4.05 -3.73 5.85
C SER A 162 -3.46 -2.33 5.68
N GLU A 163 -3.71 -1.45 6.66
CA GLU A 163 -3.11 -0.11 6.69
C GLU A 163 -1.57 -0.17 6.69
N ALA A 164 -1.00 -1.11 7.44
CA ALA A 164 0.44 -1.34 7.49
C ALA A 164 1.00 -1.86 6.16
N GLU A 165 0.26 -2.70 5.43
CA GLU A 165 0.66 -3.17 4.10
C GLU A 165 0.63 -2.03 3.07
N ILE A 166 -0.37 -1.15 3.12
CA ILE A 166 -0.40 0.04 2.27
C ILE A 166 0.77 0.97 2.60
N GLU A 167 1.00 1.27 3.88
CA GLU A 167 2.09 2.16 4.28
C GLU A 167 3.48 1.57 3.96
N TRP A 168 3.65 0.26 4.10
CA TRP A 168 4.85 -0.45 3.66
C TRP A 168 5.13 -0.24 2.17
N CYS A 169 4.10 -0.35 1.34
CA CYS A 169 4.19 -0.07 -0.10
C CYS A 169 4.48 1.40 -0.40
N LEU A 170 3.87 2.32 0.33
CA LEU A 170 4.06 3.77 0.20
C LEU A 170 5.47 4.22 0.61
N ARG A 171 6.09 3.49 1.55
CA ARG A 171 7.44 3.73 2.07
C ARG A 171 8.50 2.88 1.38
N ASP A 172 8.18 2.25 0.25
CA ASP A 172 9.14 1.46 -0.52
C ASP A 172 9.84 0.37 0.32
N GLY A 173 9.05 -0.27 1.18
CA GLY A 173 9.51 -1.29 2.11
C GLY A 173 10.37 -0.74 3.25
N GLY A 174 10.01 0.44 3.77
CA GLY A 174 10.75 1.10 4.85
C GLY A 174 12.00 1.86 4.40
N ARG A 175 12.31 1.87 3.10
CA ARG A 175 13.44 2.64 2.54
C ARG A 175 13.18 4.14 2.58
N SER A 176 11.92 4.55 2.38
CA SER A 176 11.54 5.96 2.43
C SER A 176 10.87 6.31 3.75
N ARG A 177 11.24 7.48 4.28
CA ARG A 177 10.63 8.08 5.47
C ARG A 177 9.36 8.87 5.13
N LEU A 178 9.23 9.30 3.87
CA LEU A 178 8.05 9.97 3.37
C LEU A 178 7.30 9.07 2.39
N VAL A 179 6.00 9.31 2.26
CA VAL A 179 5.13 8.56 1.37
C VAL A 179 5.39 8.96 -0.08
N LEU A 180 5.86 7.98 -0.88
CA LEU A 180 6.17 8.09 -2.30
C LEU A 180 7.26 9.12 -2.61
N GLY A 181 7.99 8.92 -3.71
CA GLY A 181 9.07 9.79 -4.18
C GLY A 181 8.61 11.19 -4.62
N LEU A 182 7.42 11.63 -4.18
CA LEU A 182 6.84 12.94 -4.46
C LEU A 182 7.77 14.07 -4.04
N PHE A 183 8.52 13.87 -2.96
CA PHE A 183 9.57 14.79 -2.55
C PHE A 183 10.68 14.86 -3.59
N GLU A 184 11.25 13.72 -3.98
CA GLU A 184 12.29 13.61 -4.99
C GLU A 184 11.83 14.18 -6.33
N TRP A 185 10.57 13.96 -6.73
CA TRP A 185 9.99 14.58 -7.92
C TRP A 185 9.86 16.09 -7.82
N TYR A 186 9.32 16.61 -6.70
CA TYR A 186 9.22 18.06 -6.49
C TYR A 186 10.59 18.74 -6.54
N MET A 187 11.63 18.06 -6.03
CA MET A 187 13.02 18.50 -6.09
C MET A 187 13.68 18.28 -7.46
N GLY A 188 12.97 17.75 -8.46
CA GLY A 188 13.46 17.51 -9.81
C GLY A 188 14.39 16.29 -9.94
N ALA A 189 14.48 15.43 -8.93
CA ALA A 189 15.28 14.21 -8.94
C ALA A 189 14.58 13.02 -9.64
N LEU A 190 13.28 13.12 -9.92
CA LEU A 190 12.54 12.15 -10.73
C LEU A 190 12.05 12.76 -12.04
N ALA A 191 12.13 11.97 -13.12
CA ALA A 191 11.87 12.42 -14.48
C ALA A 191 10.38 12.73 -14.75
N SER A 192 9.46 12.09 -14.00
CA SER A 192 8.02 12.32 -14.15
C SER A 192 7.26 12.13 -12.84
N TYR A 193 6.07 12.74 -12.77
CA TYR A 193 5.14 12.61 -11.64
C TYR A 193 4.64 11.15 -11.50
N ALA A 194 4.50 10.44 -12.62
CA ALA A 194 4.10 9.03 -12.60
C ALA A 194 5.18 8.14 -11.97
N ASP A 195 6.46 8.41 -12.26
CA ASP A 195 7.58 7.70 -11.63
C ASP A 195 7.66 7.99 -10.12
N ALA A 196 7.27 9.19 -9.70
CA ALA A 196 7.21 9.59 -8.29
C ALA A 196 6.17 8.82 -7.48
N LEU A 197 5.11 8.35 -8.14
CA LEU A 197 3.95 7.73 -7.51
C LEU A 197 3.95 6.21 -7.60
N ARG A 198 4.92 5.64 -8.32
CA ARG A 198 5.07 4.20 -8.46
C ARG A 198 5.98 3.67 -7.37
N SER A 199 5.51 2.72 -6.56
CA SER A 199 6.41 2.10 -5.59
C SER A 199 7.47 1.26 -6.29
N ARG A 200 8.57 1.00 -5.59
CA ARG A 200 9.59 0.04 -6.03
C ARG A 200 9.03 -1.35 -6.32
N PHE A 201 7.86 -1.68 -5.77
CA PHE A 201 7.18 -2.96 -5.99
C PHE A 201 6.36 -3.00 -7.29
N GLY A 202 6.29 -1.87 -8.02
CA GLY A 202 5.54 -1.75 -9.26
C GLY A 202 4.04 -1.59 -9.04
N LEU A 203 3.62 -1.01 -7.91
CA LEU A 203 2.24 -0.61 -7.63
C LEU A 203 2.00 0.81 -8.16
N ASP A 204 0.87 0.99 -8.81
CA ASP A 204 0.40 2.27 -9.35
C ASP A 204 -0.69 2.87 -8.46
N GLU A 205 -1.06 4.14 -8.65
CA GLU A 205 -2.23 4.77 -8.02
C GLU A 205 -2.21 4.74 -6.47
N LEU A 206 -1.01 4.75 -5.89
CA LEU A 206 -0.82 4.77 -4.44
C LEU A 206 -1.19 6.14 -3.82
N ASP A 207 -1.32 7.18 -4.64
CA ASP A 207 -1.85 8.49 -4.32
C ASP A 207 -3.38 8.55 -4.26
N VAL A 208 -4.08 7.48 -4.64
CA VAL A 208 -5.54 7.48 -4.64
C VAL A 208 -6.07 6.94 -3.30
N LYS A 209 -7.05 7.67 -2.76
CA LYS A 209 -7.83 7.24 -1.61
C LYS A 209 -8.42 5.84 -1.83
N GLN A 210 -7.95 4.88 -1.05
CA GLN A 210 -8.34 3.47 -1.15
C GLN A 210 -8.77 2.90 0.20
N TRP A 211 -9.51 1.78 0.17
CA TRP A 211 -9.88 1.05 1.38
C TRP A 211 -8.74 0.16 1.89
N ALA A 212 -8.56 0.17 3.21
CA ALA A 212 -7.64 -0.72 3.93
C ALA A 212 -8.32 -1.24 5.21
N VAL A 213 -7.84 -2.37 5.73
CA VAL A 213 -8.24 -2.92 7.02
C VAL A 213 -7.25 -2.43 8.08
N SER A 214 -7.76 -1.93 9.20
CA SER A 214 -6.92 -1.52 10.33
C SER A 214 -7.31 -2.36 11.55
N VAL A 215 -6.42 -2.50 12.52
CA VAL A 215 -6.76 -3.05 13.84
C VAL A 215 -7.23 -1.88 14.70
N ARG A 216 -8.10 -2.16 15.68
CA ARG A 216 -8.63 -1.14 16.58
C ARG A 216 -7.52 -0.55 17.45
N ASP A 217 -6.83 0.43 16.92
CA ASP A 217 -5.92 1.25 17.70
C ASP A 217 -6.62 2.60 17.91
N ASP A 218 -7.01 2.88 19.16
CA ASP A 218 -7.09 4.28 19.55
C ASP A 218 -5.72 4.86 19.17
N PRO A 219 -5.60 5.98 18.45
CA PRO A 219 -4.30 6.59 18.17
C PRO A 219 -3.49 6.88 19.45
N ARG A 220 -4.12 6.79 20.64
CA ARG A 220 -3.48 6.87 21.96
C ARG A 220 -3.07 5.53 22.57
N ASP A 221 -3.39 4.40 21.93
CA ASP A 221 -3.09 3.07 22.45
C ASP A 221 -1.70 2.63 22.01
N SER A 222 -0.77 2.57 22.99
CA SER A 222 0.54 1.94 22.82
C SER A 222 0.47 0.41 22.58
N ALA A 223 -0.74 -0.15 22.47
CA ALA A 223 -1.03 -1.57 22.33
C ALA A 223 -1.28 -2.02 20.88
N ALA A 224 -1.08 -1.13 19.90
CA ALA A 224 -1.17 -1.45 18.48
C ALA A 224 -0.34 -2.70 18.12
N PRO A 225 -0.89 -3.68 17.37
CA PRO A 225 -0.19 -4.93 17.11
C PRO A 225 1.08 -4.66 16.31
N GLY A 226 2.21 -5.20 16.77
CA GLY A 226 3.50 -5.12 16.07
C GLY A 226 3.56 -5.88 14.74
N THR A 227 2.42 -6.39 14.25
CA THR A 227 2.31 -7.13 12.99
C THR A 227 1.28 -6.49 12.07
N ALA A 228 1.53 -6.54 10.76
CA ALA A 228 0.62 -6.02 9.74
C ALA A 228 -0.69 -6.82 9.56
N ARG A 229 -0.89 -7.92 10.31
CA ARG A 229 -2.10 -8.73 10.21
C ARG A 229 -3.28 -8.01 10.85
N PRO A 230 -4.44 -7.93 10.17
CA PRO A 230 -5.69 -7.55 10.82
C PRO A 230 -5.96 -8.49 12.01
N GLY A 231 -6.36 -7.95 13.16
CA GLY A 231 -6.88 -8.75 14.26
C GLY A 231 -8.22 -9.38 13.88
N ASP A 232 -8.52 -10.56 14.44
CA ASP A 232 -9.77 -11.30 14.21
C ASP A 232 -11.03 -10.53 14.66
N ASP A 233 -10.84 -9.46 15.42
CA ASP A 233 -11.82 -8.62 16.09
C ASP A 233 -12.24 -7.35 15.30
N GLY A 234 -11.82 -7.23 14.03
CA GLY A 234 -12.69 -6.72 12.96
C GLY A 234 -13.25 -5.29 13.10
N VAL A 235 -12.48 -4.32 13.58
CA VAL A 235 -12.89 -2.90 13.48
C VAL A 235 -12.18 -2.23 12.33
N ILE A 236 -12.93 -1.83 11.31
CA ILE A 236 -12.34 -1.43 10.04
C ILE A 236 -12.45 0.08 9.81
N ARG A 237 -11.35 0.72 9.40
CA ARG A 237 -11.26 2.15 9.12
C ARG A 237 -11.05 2.44 7.64
N SER A 238 -11.66 3.53 7.16
CA SER A 238 -11.30 4.18 5.90
C SER A 238 -9.93 4.85 6.02
N GLY A 239 -8.85 4.13 5.76
CA GLY A 239 -7.54 4.74 5.56
C GLY A 239 -7.44 5.27 4.15
N GLY A 240 -8.08 6.41 3.85
CA GLY A 240 -7.83 7.07 2.59
C GLY A 240 -6.42 7.65 2.60
N PHE A 241 -5.48 6.99 1.94
CA PHE A 241 -4.19 7.55 1.61
C PHE A 241 -4.35 8.36 0.33
N GLY A 242 -4.22 9.68 0.43
CA GLY A 242 -4.18 10.54 -0.73
C GLY A 242 -3.30 11.75 -0.44
N PRO A 243 -2.60 12.31 -1.45
CA PRO A 243 -1.81 13.51 -1.28
C PRO A 243 -2.74 14.59 -0.76
N VAL A 244 -2.38 15.17 0.39
CA VAL A 244 -3.08 16.35 0.87
C VAL A 244 -2.48 17.52 0.08
N LEU A 245 -3.06 17.81 -1.08
CA LEU A 245 -2.82 19.07 -1.79
C LEU A 245 -3.45 20.19 -0.96
N VAL A 246 -2.61 21.03 -0.36
CA VAL A 246 -3.06 22.15 0.49
C VAL A 246 -3.30 23.40 -0.35
N SER A 247 -2.64 23.53 -1.51
CA SER A 247 -2.92 24.59 -2.47
C SER A 247 -2.44 24.22 -3.89
N ASP A 248 -2.74 25.08 -4.87
CA ASP A 248 -2.25 24.99 -6.26
C ASP A 248 -0.70 25.06 -6.37
N VAL A 249 0.01 25.23 -5.25
CA VAL A 249 1.46 25.43 -5.18
C VAL A 249 2.14 24.52 -4.13
N GLU A 250 1.38 23.88 -3.22
CA GLU A 250 1.92 23.13 -2.08
C GLU A 250 1.36 21.71 -2.02
N VAL A 251 2.24 20.73 -2.27
CA VAL A 251 1.93 19.31 -2.16
C VAL A 251 2.35 18.82 -0.77
N PHE A 252 1.38 18.52 0.08
CA PHE A 252 1.63 17.66 1.23
C PHE A 252 1.49 16.20 0.75
N GLY A 253 2.44 15.35 1.14
CA GLY A 253 2.48 13.94 0.74
C GLY A 253 1.19 13.19 1.05
N ALA A 254 1.05 11.97 0.51
CA ALA A 254 -0.12 11.16 0.78
C ALA A 254 -0.17 10.78 2.25
N LEU A 255 -1.15 11.34 2.97
CA LEU A 255 -1.29 11.16 4.40
C LEU A 255 -2.46 10.22 4.69
N PRO A 256 -2.32 9.30 5.65
CA PRO A 256 -3.44 8.56 6.17
C PRO A 256 -4.48 9.49 6.83
N GLY A 257 -5.72 9.46 6.33
CA GLY A 257 -6.95 9.57 7.11
C GLY A 257 -7.32 10.91 7.77
N ARG A 258 -8.16 11.71 7.09
CA ARG A 258 -9.18 12.53 7.79
C ARG A 258 -10.49 11.74 7.95
N ARG A 259 -11.05 11.75 9.16
CA ARG A 259 -12.36 11.15 9.49
C ARG A 259 -13.53 11.96 8.91
N TYR A 260 -13.86 11.74 7.64
CA TYR A 260 -15.13 12.19 7.09
C TYR A 260 -16.19 11.08 7.22
N ARG A 261 -17.48 11.43 7.34
CA ARG A 261 -18.59 10.49 7.06
C ARG A 261 -18.29 9.84 5.71
N HIS A 262 -17.87 8.58 5.73
CA HIS A 262 -16.92 8.04 4.77
C HIS A 262 -17.37 8.21 3.31
N PRO A 263 -16.78 9.13 2.54
CA PRO A 263 -17.05 9.15 1.11
C PRO A 263 -16.52 7.84 0.51
N PRO A 264 -17.11 7.38 -0.61
CA PRO A 264 -16.59 6.24 -1.37
C PRO A 264 -15.07 6.33 -1.58
N ALA A 265 -14.44 5.17 -1.65
CA ALA A 265 -13.01 5.05 -1.91
C ALA A 265 -12.74 3.89 -2.86
N ALA A 266 -11.59 3.95 -3.53
CA ALA A 266 -11.17 2.95 -4.47
C ALA A 266 -10.80 1.62 -3.76
N ILE A 267 -10.75 0.55 -4.53
CA ILE A 267 -10.53 -0.80 -4.00
C ILE A 267 -9.20 -1.33 -4.53
N ARG A 268 -8.30 -1.70 -3.61
CA ARG A 268 -7.16 -2.57 -3.90
C ARG A 268 -7.43 -3.92 -3.27
N LEU A 269 -7.13 -5.00 -3.99
CA LEU A 269 -7.32 -6.36 -3.51
C LEU A 269 -5.98 -6.99 -3.16
N CYS A 270 -5.98 -7.82 -2.13
CA CYS A 270 -4.88 -8.69 -1.75
C CYS A 270 -5.33 -10.15 -1.76
N ALA A 271 -4.42 -11.08 -2.00
CA ALA A 271 -4.71 -12.50 -1.78
C ALA A 271 -4.81 -12.81 -0.28
N ARG A 272 -5.58 -13.84 0.05
CA ARG A 272 -5.71 -14.35 1.42
C ARG A 272 -4.53 -15.23 1.82
#